data_AF-A0A4Y2NCY8-F1
#
_entry.id   AF-A0A4Y2NCY8-F1
#
_cell.length_a   1.000
_cell.length_b   1.000
_cell.length_c   1.000
_cell.angle_alpha   90.00
_cell.angle_beta   90.00
_cell.angle_gamma   90.00
#
_symmetry.space_group_name_H-M   'P 1'
#
loop_
_entity.id
_entity.type
_entity.pdbx_description
1 polymer ?
#
loop_
_entity_poly.entity_id
_entity_poly.type
_entity_poly.pdbx_seq_one_letter_code
_entity_poly.pdbx_strand_id
1 'polypeptide(L)'
;MMDSSRSTQRAVIQFLRAEGEHASQIYRRMKEVYEEQCLARCTIFRWCQRYEAERVSIKGLPRPGQAHVVTNSATISAVNELIR
;
A
#
# COMPACT_ATOMS: atom_id res chain seq x y z
N MET A 1 17.34 16.01 -15.68
CA MET A 1 17.63 14.71 -15.03
C MET A 1 16.51 14.46 -14.05
N MET A 2 15.73 13.38 -14.23
CA MET A 2 14.66 13.01 -13.30
C MET A 2 15.28 12.67 -11.95
N ASP A 3 14.61 12.97 -10.83
CA ASP A 3 15.07 12.47 -9.53
C ASP A 3 14.93 10.94 -9.48
N SER A 4 16.06 10.25 -9.59
CA SER A 4 16.15 8.79 -9.52
C SER A 4 16.32 8.25 -8.11
N SER A 5 16.11 9.07 -7.08
CA SER A 5 16.18 8.63 -5.70
C SER A 5 15.29 7.41 -5.43
N ARG A 6 15.74 6.55 -4.51
CA ARG A 6 14.99 5.33 -4.13
C ARG A 6 13.60 5.65 -3.58
N SER A 7 13.44 6.79 -2.93
CA SER A 7 12.15 7.31 -2.45
C SER A 7 11.23 7.65 -3.62
N THR A 8 11.73 8.35 -4.63
CA THR A 8 10.94 8.76 -5.79
C THR A 8 10.51 7.55 -6.61
N GLN A 9 11.41 6.61 -6.86
CA GLN A 9 11.07 5.34 -7.52
C GLN A 9 10.02 4.52 -6.75
N ARG A 10 10.07 4.51 -5.41
CA ARG A 10 9.05 3.84 -4.59
C ARG A 10 7.69 4.55 -4.64
N ALA A 11 7.68 5.88 -4.64
CA ALA A 11 6.45 6.65 -4.78
C ALA A 11 5.77 6.38 -6.13
N VAL A 12 6.54 6.29 -7.21
CA VAL A 12 6.03 5.91 -8.54
C VAL A 12 5.44 4.49 -8.53
N ILE A 13 6.11 3.52 -7.92
CA ILE A 13 5.58 2.15 -7.79
C ILE A 13 4.26 2.15 -7.01
N GLN A 14 4.17 2.93 -5.92
CA GLN A 14 2.96 3.03 -5.11
C GLN A 14 1.80 3.65 -5.91
N PHE A 15 2.08 4.73 -6.65
CA PHE A 15 1.11 5.39 -7.52
C PHE A 15 0.56 4.46 -8.60
N LEU A 16 1.44 3.81 -9.38
CA LEU A 16 1.02 2.90 -10.45
C LEU A 16 0.27 1.67 -9.90
N ARG A 17 0.62 1.20 -8.70
CA ARG A 17 -0.15 0.14 -8.05
C ARG A 17 -1.53 0.63 -7.59
N ALA A 18 -1.66 1.88 -7.16
CA ALA A 18 -2.93 2.48 -6.80
C ALA A 18 -3.88 2.61 -8.02
N GLU A 19 -3.32 2.91 -9.19
CA GLU A 19 -4.03 2.90 -10.49
C GLU A 19 -4.46 1.49 -10.95
N GLY A 20 -3.99 0.43 -10.27
CA GLY A 20 -4.38 -0.96 -10.54
C GLY A 20 -3.43 -1.71 -11.46
N GLU A 21 -2.24 -1.16 -11.76
CA GLU A 21 -1.31 -1.83 -12.67
C GLU A 21 -0.68 -3.09 -12.09
N HIS A 22 -0.48 -4.09 -12.96
CA HIS A 22 0.24 -5.31 -12.61
C HIS A 22 1.75 -5.04 -12.46
N ALA A 23 2.39 -5.75 -11.52
CA ALA A 23 3.82 -5.58 -11.23
C ALA A 23 4.75 -5.75 -12.45
N SER A 24 4.35 -6.59 -13.43
CA SER A 24 5.07 -6.75 -14.69
C SER A 24 5.00 -5.50 -15.59
N GLN A 25 3.84 -4.83 -15.62
CA GLN A 25 3.64 -3.58 -16.36
C GLN A 25 4.40 -2.43 -15.69
N ILE A 26 4.34 -2.36 -14.37
CA ILE A 26 5.10 -1.38 -13.56
C ILE A 26 6.60 -1.52 -13.83
N TYR A 27 7.14 -2.75 -13.85
CA TYR A 27 8.57 -2.95 -14.17
C TYR A 27 8.94 -2.46 -15.57
N ARG A 28 8.09 -2.68 -16.58
CA ARG A 28 8.35 -2.22 -17.95
C ARG A 28 8.45 -0.70 -18.01
N ARG A 29 7.46 0.00 -17.43
CA ARG A 29 7.43 1.47 -17.38
C ARG A 29 8.58 2.06 -16.55
N MET A 30 8.87 1.44 -15.41
CA MET A 30 10.02 1.84 -14.57
C MET A 30 11.34 1.72 -15.32
N LYS A 31 11.50 0.68 -16.15
CA LYS A 31 12.70 0.48 -16.95
C LYS A 31 12.81 1.45 -18.12
N GLU A 32 11.70 1.88 -18.70
CA GLU A 32 11.66 2.92 -19.73
C GLU A 32 12.03 4.30 -19.17
N VAL A 33 11.65 4.61 -17.93
CA VAL A 33 11.89 5.93 -17.31
C VAL A 33 13.26 6.04 -16.65
N TYR A 34 13.67 5.01 -15.89
CA TYR A 34 14.88 5.05 -15.07
C TYR A 34 16.05 4.27 -15.67
N GLU A 35 15.82 3.48 -16.72
CA GLU A 35 16.84 2.72 -17.46
C GLU A 35 17.78 1.92 -16.53
N GLU A 36 19.07 2.26 -16.49
CA GLU A 36 20.07 1.61 -15.64
C GLU A 36 19.88 1.89 -14.14
N GLN A 37 19.24 3.02 -13.81
CA GLN A 37 18.96 3.43 -12.44
C GLN A 37 17.66 2.80 -11.91
N CYS A 38 16.92 2.07 -12.75
CA CYS A 38 15.70 1.39 -12.36
C CYS A 38 15.96 0.37 -11.26
N LEU A 39 15.11 0.38 -10.22
CA LEU A 39 15.11 -0.66 -9.20
C LEU A 39 14.97 -2.06 -9.83
N ALA A 40 15.68 -3.03 -9.24
CA ALA A 40 15.64 -4.41 -9.67
C ALA A 40 14.20 -4.95 -9.65
N ARG A 41 13.85 -5.79 -10.65
CA ARG A 41 12.51 -6.38 -10.81
C ARG A 41 11.99 -7.02 -9.52
N CYS A 42 12.82 -7.75 -8.78
CA CYS A 42 12.45 -8.38 -7.52
C CYS A 42 12.04 -7.36 -6.44
N THR A 43 12.68 -6.18 -6.41
CA THR A 43 12.36 -5.10 -5.47
C THR A 43 11.00 -4.49 -5.81
N ILE A 44 10.73 -4.25 -7.08
CA ILE A 44 9.46 -3.70 -7.56
C ILE A 44 8.30 -4.66 -7.22
N PHE A 45 8.46 -5.96 -7.50
CA PHE A 45 7.45 -6.97 -7.19
C PHE A 45 7.17 -7.05 -5.68
N ARG A 46 8.21 -6.99 -4.85
CA ARG A 46 8.07 -6.97 -3.39
C ARG A 46 7.27 -5.75 -2.90
N TRP A 47 7.51 -4.57 -3.48
CA TRP A 47 6.74 -3.36 -3.14
C TRP A 47 5.30 -3.44 -3.61
N CYS A 48 5.05 -3.95 -4.82
CA CYS A 48 3.69 -4.15 -5.32
C CYS A 48 2.86 -5.04 -4.38
N GLN A 49 3.45 -6.14 -3.88
CA GLN A 49 2.78 -7.03 -2.92
C GLN A 49 2.49 -6.34 -1.58
N ARG A 50 3.42 -5.53 -1.07
CA ARG A 50 3.25 -4.79 0.18
C ARG A 50 2.11 -3.78 0.09
N TYR A 51 2.07 -3.01 -0.99
CA TYR A 51 1.01 -2.03 -1.20
C TYR A 51 -0.36 -2.68 -1.47
N GLU A 52 -0.38 -3.89 -2.04
CA GLU A 52 -1.61 -4.68 -2.12
C GLU A 52 -2.13 -5.06 -0.73
N ALA A 53 -1.24 -5.56 0.14
CA ALA A 53 -1.59 -5.91 1.52
C ALA A 53 -2.03 -4.68 2.35
N GLU A 54 -1.41 -3.52 2.13
CA GLU A 54 -1.84 -2.26 2.76
C GLU A 54 -3.24 -1.81 2.30
N ARG A 55 -3.60 -1.98 1.01
CA ARG A 55 -4.98 -1.71 0.53
C ARG A 55 -6.01 -2.63 1.19
N VAL A 56 -5.68 -3.90 1.40
CA VAL A 56 -6.59 -4.88 2.03
C VAL A 56 -6.76 -4.62 3.55
N SER A 57 -5.84 -3.87 4.16
CA SER A 57 -5.72 -3.67 5.61
C SER A 57 -6.37 -2.38 6.14
N ILE A 58 -7.44 -1.85 5.53
CA ILE A 58 -8.21 -0.74 6.15
C ILE A 58 -8.89 -1.20 7.46
N LYS A 59 -9.32 -2.45 7.52
CA LYS A 59 -9.50 -3.15 8.80
C LYS A 59 -8.18 -3.85 9.08
N GLY A 60 -7.34 -3.23 9.90
CA GLY A 60 -6.04 -3.77 10.27
C GLY A 60 -6.15 -5.23 10.66
N LEU A 61 -5.30 -6.09 10.08
CA LEU A 61 -5.06 -7.41 10.67
C LEU A 61 -4.66 -7.18 12.14
N PRO A 62 -5.21 -7.95 13.09
CA PRO A 62 -4.87 -7.78 14.49
C PRO A 62 -3.35 -7.92 14.62
N ARG A 63 -2.70 -6.86 15.08
CA ARG A 63 -1.26 -6.91 15.32
C ARG A 63 -1.00 -7.95 16.41
N PRO A 64 0.08 -8.74 16.34
CA PRO A 64 0.48 -9.56 17.47
C PRO A 64 0.61 -8.67 18.71
N GLY A 65 -0.25 -8.86 19.72
CA GLY A 65 -0.33 -8.02 20.91
C GLY A 65 -1.48 -7.00 20.96
N GLN A 66 -2.36 -6.94 19.95
CA GLN A 66 -3.56 -6.12 20.01
C GLN A 66 -4.60 -6.78 20.94
N ALA A 67 -5.04 -6.05 21.97
CA ALA A 67 -6.08 -6.53 22.87
C ALA A 67 -7.35 -6.86 22.07
N HIS A 68 -8.06 -7.92 22.45
CA HIS A 68 -9.40 -8.20 21.92
C HIS A 68 -10.30 -7.01 22.24
N VAL A 69 -10.45 -6.07 21.31
CA VAL A 69 -11.45 -5.01 21.43
C VAL A 69 -12.80 -5.70 21.20
N VAL A 70 -13.47 -6.05 22.29
CA VAL A 70 -14.87 -6.46 22.29
C VAL A 70 -15.66 -5.25 21.84
N THR A 71 -15.91 -5.18 20.54
CA THR A 71 -16.72 -4.13 19.94
C THR A 71 -18.17 -4.56 20.15
N ASN A 72 -18.68 -4.37 21.38
CA ASN A 72 -20.08 -4.66 21.69
C ASN A 72 -20.98 -3.71 20.92
N SER A 73 -21.97 -4.25 20.21
CA SER A 73 -22.94 -3.49 19.42
C SER A 73 -23.71 -2.47 20.27
N ALA A 74 -23.92 -2.75 21.56
CA ALA A 74 -24.52 -1.84 22.52
C ALA A 74 -23.73 -0.53 22.66
N THR A 75 -22.39 -0.59 22.68
CA THR A 75 -21.54 0.59 22.82
C THR A 75 -21.53 1.44 21.55
N ILE A 76 -21.56 0.81 20.37
CA ILE A 76 -21.69 1.51 19.09
C ILE A 76 -23.07 2.19 18.98
N SER A 77 -24.13 1.51 19.40
CA SER A 77 -25.50 2.05 19.35
C SER A 77 -25.65 3.28 20.27
N ALA A 78 -25.09 3.22 21.47
CA ALA A 78 -25.13 4.34 22.42
C ALA A 78 -24.39 5.58 21.88
N VAL A 79 -23.26 5.41 21.21
CA VAL A 79 -22.52 6.52 20.58
C VAL A 79 -23.29 7.08 19.38
N ASN A 80 -23.93 6.23 18.57
CA ASN A 80 -24.74 6.68 17.43
C ASN A 80 -26.01 7.45 17.84
N GLU A 81 -26.60 7.14 19.00
CA GLU A 81 -27.71 7.93 19.56
C GLU A 81 -27.26 9.30 20.07
N LEU A 82 -26.03 9.40 20.58
CA LEU A 82 -25.45 10.64 21.12
C LEU A 82 -25.08 11.68 20.04
N ILE A 83 -24.90 11.24 18.79
CA ILE A 83 -24.51 12.10 17.66
C ILE A 83 -25.74 12.60 16.87
N ARG A 84 -26.94 12.12 17.17
CA ARG A 84 -28.17 12.44 16.42
C ARG A 84 -28.81 13.76 16.83
#